data_AF-F4GHU7-F1
#
_entry.id   AF-F4GHU7-F1
#
_cell.length_a   1.000
_cell.length_b   1.000
_cell.length_c   1.000
_cell.angle_alpha   90.00
_cell.angle_beta   90.00
_cell.angle_gamma   90.00
#
_symmetry.space_group_name_H-M   'P 1'
#
loop_
_entity.id
_entity.type
_entity.pdbx_description
1 polymer ?
#
loop_
_entity_poly.entity_id
_entity_poly.type
_entity_poly.pdbx_seq_one_letter_code
_entity_poly.pdbx_strand_id
1 'polypeptide(L)'
;MNNRHALLAKIHMAKSRVLTCPVCGRLFFEETCPDHPARQGVELSDFAYRGILKALGGTDTCAFMDDKRLVKVADFFDRVGFSKAYPRVSPEGETRRAKYGTIRHIRIRAPVVLGAAWESRLLGFMQKNFDKISLEWLDPNELRKVIGWINRTAKYEKEKLK
;
A
#
# COMPACT_ATOMS: atom_id res chain seq x y z
N MET A 1 -12.79 -15.43 5.78
CA MET A 1 -11.58 -14.98 6.52
C MET A 1 -11.22 -13.59 6.01
N ASN A 2 -11.22 -12.57 6.86
CA ASN A 2 -10.78 -11.23 6.45
C ASN A 2 -9.26 -11.23 6.33
N ASN A 3 -8.73 -10.91 5.14
CA ASN A 3 -7.29 -10.82 4.94
C ASN A 3 -6.75 -9.60 5.70
N ARG A 4 -5.89 -9.82 6.70
CA ARG A 4 -5.30 -8.73 7.51
C ARG A 4 -4.63 -7.66 6.65
N HIS A 5 -3.91 -8.06 5.61
CA HIS A 5 -3.26 -7.11 4.70
C HIS A 5 -4.29 -6.24 3.96
N ALA A 6 -5.44 -6.82 3.61
CA ALA A 6 -6.53 -6.10 2.99
C ALA A 6 -7.13 -5.03 3.92
N LEU A 7 -7.35 -5.37 5.19
CA LEU A 7 -7.85 -4.43 6.19
C LEU A 7 -6.87 -3.28 6.42
N LEU A 8 -5.58 -3.59 6.59
CA LEU A 8 -4.54 -2.58 6.74
C LEU A 8 -4.47 -1.64 5.53
N ALA A 9 -4.47 -2.20 4.32
CA ALA A 9 -4.47 -1.40 3.09
C ALA A 9 -5.67 -0.46 3.06
N LYS A 10 -6.88 -0.95 3.38
CA LYS A 10 -8.11 -0.16 3.42
C LYS A 10 -8.01 1.00 4.40
N ILE A 11 -7.56 0.74 5.62
CA ILE A 11 -7.42 1.76 6.67
C ILE A 11 -6.42 2.85 6.24
N HIS A 12 -5.26 2.46 5.71
CA HIS A 12 -4.24 3.44 5.29
C HIS A 12 -4.67 4.26 4.08
N MET A 13 -5.41 3.66 3.15
CA MET A 13 -6.02 4.36 2.03
C MET A 13 -7.12 5.33 2.44
N ALA A 14 -7.93 4.96 3.42
CA ALA A 14 -8.90 5.85 4.02
C ALA A 14 -8.18 7.01 4.70
N LYS A 15 -7.17 6.72 5.53
CA LYS A 15 -6.35 7.74 6.21
C LYS A 15 -5.70 8.74 5.25
N SER A 16 -5.22 8.32 4.09
CA SER A 16 -4.59 9.24 3.12
C SER A 16 -5.57 10.09 2.32
N ARG A 17 -6.88 9.81 2.39
CA ARG A 17 -7.91 10.48 1.59
C ARG A 17 -8.98 11.16 2.42
N VAL A 18 -9.07 10.82 3.70
CA VAL A 18 -10.03 11.41 4.62
C VAL A 18 -9.63 12.86 4.90
N LEU A 19 -10.62 13.73 4.79
CA LEU A 19 -10.52 15.13 5.14
C LEU A 19 -11.26 15.38 6.46
N THR A 20 -10.81 16.39 7.17
CA THR A 20 -11.40 16.87 8.41
C THR A 20 -11.95 18.27 8.19
N CYS A 21 -13.17 18.53 8.65
CA CYS A 21 -13.74 19.88 8.59
C CYS A 21 -13.04 20.76 9.63
N PRO A 22 -12.49 21.93 9.24
CA PRO A 22 -11.82 22.83 10.19
C PRO A 22 -12.80 23.51 11.16
N VAL A 23 -14.11 23.46 10.91
CA VAL A 23 -15.14 24.10 11.74
C VAL A 23 -15.74 23.12 12.74
N CYS A 24 -16.26 21.98 12.28
CA CYS A 24 -16.94 21.01 13.15
C CYS A 24 -16.13 19.75 13.46
N GLY A 25 -14.92 19.60 12.91
CA GLY A 25 -14.08 18.41 13.11
C GLY A 25 -14.61 17.12 12.47
N ARG A 26 -15.73 17.18 11.74
CA ARG A 26 -16.31 16.03 11.05
C ARG A 26 -15.36 15.51 9.98
N LEU A 27 -15.24 14.18 9.92
CA LEU A 27 -14.50 13.50 8.86
C LEU A 27 -15.39 13.30 7.63
N PHE A 28 -14.82 13.42 6.44
CA PHE A 28 -15.49 13.18 5.17
C PHE A 28 -14.49 12.83 4.06
N PHE A 29 -14.97 12.36 2.93
CA PHE A 29 -14.15 11.92 1.78
C PHE A 29 -14.47 12.66 0.47
N GLU A 30 -15.46 13.54 0.49
CA GLU A 30 -15.82 14.41 -0.63
C GLU A 30 -14.98 15.71 -0.58
N GLU A 31 -15.09 16.58 -1.59
CA GLU A 31 -14.30 17.82 -1.64
C GLU A 31 -14.70 18.84 -0.57
N THR A 32 -15.97 18.80 -0.15
CA THR A 32 -16.55 19.76 0.79
C THR A 32 -17.24 19.07 1.95
N CYS A 33 -17.27 19.76 3.10
CA CYS A 33 -17.96 19.25 4.28
C CYS A 33 -19.48 19.32 4.06
N PRO A 34 -20.24 18.24 4.29
CA PRO A 34 -21.71 18.24 4.11
C PRO A 34 -22.42 19.35 4.90
N ASP A 35 -21.94 19.63 6.11
CA ASP A 35 -22.53 20.64 7.00
C ASP A 35 -21.93 22.05 6.78
N HIS A 36 -20.80 22.14 6.06
CA HIS A 36 -20.06 23.40 5.83
C HIS A 36 -19.52 23.45 4.39
N PRO A 37 -20.39 23.55 3.37
CA PRO A 37 -20.00 23.37 1.96
C PRO A 37 -19.06 24.45 1.44
N ALA A 38 -19.04 25.63 2.07
CA ALA A 38 -18.15 26.74 1.70
C ALA A 38 -16.70 26.56 2.20
N ARG A 39 -16.38 25.48 2.93
CA ARG A 39 -15.05 25.23 3.49
C ARG A 39 -14.44 23.98 2.88
N GLN A 40 -13.21 24.11 2.41
CA GLN A 40 -12.38 22.97 2.02
C GLN A 40 -11.94 22.19 3.26
N GLY A 41 -11.91 20.86 3.10
CA GLY A 41 -11.37 19.99 4.14
C GLY A 41 -9.86 20.13 4.27
N VAL A 42 -9.37 19.85 5.47
CA VAL A 42 -7.93 19.72 5.74
C VAL A 42 -7.56 18.26 5.91
N GLU A 43 -6.33 17.89 5.56
CA GLU A 43 -5.86 16.53 5.77
C GLU A 43 -5.94 16.13 7.25
N LEU A 44 -6.33 14.89 7.51
CA LEU A 44 -6.35 14.34 8.86
C LEU A 44 -4.92 14.23 9.40
N SER A 45 -4.63 14.98 10.47
CA SER A 45 -3.32 14.95 11.10
C SER A 45 -3.00 13.57 11.69
N ASP A 46 -1.70 13.23 11.73
CA ASP A 46 -1.25 11.98 12.34
C ASP A 46 -1.66 11.85 13.81
N PHE A 47 -1.69 12.96 14.55
CA PHE A 47 -2.15 12.99 15.93
C PHE A 47 -3.63 12.61 16.05
N ALA A 48 -4.51 13.22 15.23
CA ALA A 48 -5.93 12.92 15.23
C ALA A 48 -6.20 11.48 14.76
N TYR A 49 -5.47 11.00 13.75
CA TYR A 49 -5.53 9.62 13.29
C TYR A 49 -5.17 8.62 14.40
N ARG A 50 -4.07 8.85 15.13
CA ARG A 50 -3.71 8.02 16.30
C ARG A 50 -4.78 8.04 17.38
N GLY A 51 -5.46 9.17 17.58
CA GLY A 51 -6.63 9.29 18.45
C GLY A 51 -7.76 8.35 18.04
N ILE A 52 -8.10 8.31 16.74
CA ILE A 52 -9.12 7.39 16.19
C ILE A 52 -8.70 5.93 16.41
N LEU A 53 -7.44 5.59 16.12
CA LEU A 53 -6.92 4.23 16.34
C LEU A 53 -7.03 3.81 17.80
N LYS A 54 -6.65 4.70 18.73
CA LYS A 54 -6.72 4.42 20.16
C LYS A 54 -8.16 4.26 20.64
N ALA A 55 -9.08 5.09 20.15
CA ALA A 55 -10.50 5.04 20.51
C ALA A 55 -11.19 3.75 20.02
N LEU A 56 -10.89 3.30 18.80
CA LEU A 56 -11.58 2.16 18.18
C LEU A 56 -10.85 0.82 18.39
N GLY A 57 -9.53 0.83 18.33
CA GLY A 57 -8.67 -0.36 18.39
C GLY A 57 -7.86 -0.50 19.67
N GLY A 58 -7.92 0.48 20.58
CA GLY A 58 -7.24 0.44 21.88
C GLY A 58 -5.73 0.70 21.84
N THR A 59 -5.17 1.01 20.67
CA THR A 59 -3.74 1.30 20.46
C THR A 59 -3.61 2.37 19.38
N ASP A 60 -2.54 3.17 19.42
CA ASP A 60 -2.24 4.22 18.45
C ASP A 60 -1.63 3.70 17.14
N THR A 61 -1.50 2.37 16.97
CA THR A 61 -0.94 1.77 15.76
C THR A 61 -1.69 0.50 15.35
N CYS A 62 -1.90 0.35 14.05
CA CYS A 62 -2.50 -0.85 13.48
C CYS A 62 -1.63 -2.10 13.68
N ALA A 63 -0.32 -1.94 13.94
CA ALA A 63 0.61 -3.05 14.11
C ALA A 63 0.24 -3.97 15.29
N PHE A 64 -0.28 -3.39 16.37
CA PHE A 64 -0.66 -4.09 17.60
C PHE A 64 -2.15 -4.44 17.67
N MET A 65 -2.93 -4.21 16.60
CA MET A 65 -4.34 -4.56 16.55
C MET A 65 -4.54 -5.98 16.04
N ASP A 66 -5.41 -6.75 16.69
CA ASP A 66 -5.95 -7.98 16.13
C ASP A 66 -6.92 -7.69 14.95
N ASP A 67 -7.31 -8.73 14.23
CA ASP A 67 -8.15 -8.56 13.04
C ASP A 67 -9.54 -8.00 13.39
N LYS A 68 -10.08 -8.30 14.58
CA LYS A 68 -11.38 -7.75 15.04
C LYS A 68 -11.31 -6.23 15.23
N ARG A 69 -10.22 -5.73 15.81
CA ARG A 69 -9.98 -4.29 16.00
C ARG A 69 -9.74 -3.60 14.67
N LEU A 70 -9.00 -4.23 13.75
CA LEU A 70 -8.82 -3.70 12.40
C LEU A 70 -10.14 -3.59 11.64
N VAL A 71 -11.03 -4.58 11.75
CA VAL A 71 -12.38 -4.50 11.16
C VAL A 71 -13.13 -3.28 11.71
N LYS A 72 -13.11 -3.03 13.03
CA LYS A 72 -13.79 -1.86 13.62
C LYS A 72 -13.29 -0.52 13.05
N VAL A 73 -11.97 -0.39 12.86
CA VAL A 73 -11.38 0.82 12.29
C VAL A 73 -11.76 0.96 10.81
N ALA A 74 -11.74 -0.13 10.05
CA ALA A 74 -12.15 -0.12 8.65
C ALA A 74 -13.63 0.24 8.49
N ASP A 75 -14.51 -0.35 9.29
CA ASP A 75 -15.95 -0.09 9.31
C ASP A 75 -16.25 1.37 9.69
N PHE A 76 -15.47 1.95 10.60
CA PHE A 76 -15.60 3.37 10.93
C PHE A 76 -15.37 4.26 9.71
N PHE A 77 -14.27 4.05 8.98
CA PHE A 77 -14.01 4.83 7.77
C PHE A 77 -15.05 4.61 6.68
N ASP A 78 -15.60 3.40 6.56
CA ASP A 78 -16.72 3.14 5.65
C ASP A 78 -17.97 3.91 6.04
N ARG A 79 -18.33 3.95 7.33
CA ARG A 79 -19.47 4.75 7.83
C ARG A 79 -19.29 6.24 7.60
N VAL A 80 -18.05 6.72 7.67
CA VAL A 80 -17.68 8.10 7.34
C VAL A 80 -17.81 8.40 5.83
N GLY A 81 -17.88 7.36 4.99
CA GLY A 81 -18.19 7.48 3.57
C GLY A 81 -17.11 6.95 2.63
N PHE A 82 -16.06 6.27 3.13
CA PHE A 82 -14.94 5.82 2.31
C PHE A 82 -15.39 4.95 1.13
N SER A 83 -16.18 3.91 1.38
CA SER A 83 -16.65 3.01 0.32
C SER A 83 -17.63 3.69 -0.66
N LYS A 84 -18.35 4.74 -0.24
CA LYS A 84 -19.22 5.53 -1.11
C LYS A 84 -18.42 6.43 -2.05
N ALA A 85 -17.39 7.10 -1.53
CA ALA A 85 -16.50 7.97 -2.31
C ALA A 85 -15.55 7.17 -3.22
N TYR A 86 -15.15 5.97 -2.78
CA TYR A 86 -14.17 5.13 -3.47
C TYR A 86 -14.67 3.70 -3.70
N PRO A 87 -15.78 3.50 -4.44
CA PRO A 87 -16.44 2.19 -4.58
C PRO A 87 -15.61 1.16 -5.34
N ARG A 88 -14.60 1.60 -6.11
CA ARG A 88 -13.68 0.74 -6.88
C ARG A 88 -12.42 0.36 -6.11
N VAL A 89 -12.24 0.84 -4.88
CA VAL A 89 -11.08 0.50 -4.05
C VAL A 89 -11.39 -0.78 -3.30
N SER A 90 -11.09 -1.92 -3.91
CA SER A 90 -11.07 -3.20 -3.21
C SER A 90 -9.66 -3.51 -2.69
N PRO A 91 -9.53 -4.07 -1.48
CA PRO A 91 -8.22 -4.46 -0.97
C PRO A 91 -7.49 -5.49 -1.85
N GLU A 92 -8.23 -6.38 -2.51
CA GLU A 92 -7.70 -7.32 -3.49
C GLU A 92 -7.19 -6.59 -4.73
N GLY A 93 -7.94 -5.58 -5.20
CA GLY A 93 -7.55 -4.72 -6.32
C GLY A 93 -6.28 -3.92 -6.02
N GLU A 94 -6.11 -3.48 -4.78
CA GLU A 94 -4.93 -2.74 -4.33
C GLU A 94 -3.72 -3.64 -4.10
N THR A 95 -3.92 -4.83 -3.55
CA THR A 95 -2.86 -5.85 -3.47
C THR A 95 -2.36 -6.20 -4.86
N ARG A 96 -3.30 -6.35 -5.81
CA ARG A 96 -2.99 -6.57 -7.23
C ARG A 96 -2.27 -5.38 -7.86
N ARG A 97 -2.73 -4.15 -7.61
CA ARG A 97 -2.11 -2.90 -8.08
C ARG A 97 -0.68 -2.74 -7.55
N ALA A 98 -0.46 -2.97 -6.26
CA ALA A 98 0.85 -2.93 -5.62
C ALA A 98 1.80 -4.00 -6.20
N LYS A 99 1.29 -5.23 -6.40
CA LYS A 99 2.03 -6.30 -7.09
C LYS A 99 2.46 -5.87 -8.49
N TYR A 100 1.53 -5.37 -9.31
CA TYR A 100 1.87 -4.93 -10.67
C TYR A 100 2.78 -3.70 -10.70
N GLY A 101 2.65 -2.78 -9.74
CA GLY A 101 3.58 -1.66 -9.57
C GLY A 101 5.01 -2.15 -9.27
N THR A 102 5.14 -3.16 -8.42
CA THR A 102 6.43 -3.82 -8.11
C THR A 102 7.01 -4.51 -9.35
N ILE A 103 6.19 -5.25 -10.09
CA ILE A 103 6.59 -5.90 -11.35
C ILE A 103 7.05 -4.85 -12.37
N ARG A 104 6.32 -3.75 -12.52
CA ARG A 104 6.68 -2.64 -13.41
C ARG A 104 8.02 -2.02 -13.00
N HIS A 105 8.25 -1.81 -11.72
CA HIS A 105 9.53 -1.32 -11.22
C HIS A 105 10.69 -2.26 -11.58
N ILE A 106 10.50 -3.58 -11.41
CA ILE A 106 11.49 -4.59 -11.82
C ILE A 106 11.76 -4.49 -13.32
N ARG A 107 10.71 -4.42 -14.16
CA ARG A 107 10.86 -4.33 -15.63
C ARG A 107 11.57 -3.06 -16.09
N ILE A 108 11.47 -1.96 -15.35
CA ILE A 108 12.19 -0.71 -15.66
C ILE A 108 13.65 -0.80 -15.20
N ARG A 109 13.89 -1.36 -14.02
CA ARG A 109 15.21 -1.35 -13.38
C ARG A 109 16.14 -2.46 -13.86
N ALA A 110 15.59 -3.64 -14.16
CA ALA A 110 16.37 -4.80 -14.58
C ALA A 110 17.16 -4.58 -15.87
N PRO A 111 16.62 -3.98 -16.95
CA PRO A 111 17.39 -3.71 -18.16
C PRO A 111 18.62 -2.82 -17.91
N VAL A 112 18.45 -1.79 -17.08
CA VAL A 112 19.51 -0.83 -16.74
C VAL A 112 20.65 -1.49 -15.97
N VAL A 113 20.32 -2.44 -15.08
CA VAL A 113 21.30 -3.07 -14.17
C VAL A 113 21.89 -4.36 -14.73
N LEU A 114 21.08 -5.18 -15.39
CA LEU A 114 21.46 -6.52 -15.85
C LEU A 114 21.91 -6.54 -17.32
N GLY A 115 21.68 -5.46 -18.07
CA GLY A 115 22.10 -5.29 -19.46
C GLY A 115 21.17 -5.98 -20.46
N ALA A 116 21.65 -6.18 -21.69
CA ALA A 116 20.85 -6.70 -22.81
C ALA A 116 20.21 -8.08 -22.52
N ALA A 117 20.88 -8.92 -21.75
CA ALA A 117 20.40 -10.24 -21.35
C ALA A 117 19.57 -10.23 -20.04
N TRP A 118 18.95 -9.11 -19.67
CA TRP A 118 18.27 -8.99 -18.38
C TRP A 118 17.13 -10.00 -18.21
N GLU A 119 16.39 -10.33 -19.28
CA GLU A 119 15.25 -11.26 -19.22
C GLU A 119 15.71 -12.67 -18.85
N SER A 120 16.73 -13.19 -19.52
CA SER A 120 17.28 -14.53 -19.24
C SER A 120 17.93 -14.60 -17.86
N ARG A 121 18.65 -13.56 -17.45
CA ARG A 121 19.25 -13.47 -16.10
C ARG A 121 18.18 -13.43 -15.01
N LEU A 122 17.11 -12.66 -15.23
CA LEU A 122 15.99 -12.58 -14.30
C LEU A 122 15.25 -13.92 -14.23
N LEU A 123 14.97 -14.56 -15.38
CA LEU A 123 14.37 -15.88 -15.44
C LEU A 123 15.20 -16.93 -14.70
N GLY A 124 16.52 -16.97 -14.94
CA GLY A 124 17.42 -17.89 -14.25
C GLY A 124 17.44 -17.67 -12.73
N PHE A 125 17.37 -16.41 -12.28
CA PHE A 125 17.23 -16.12 -10.84
C PHE A 125 15.89 -16.63 -10.28
N MET A 126 14.77 -16.39 -10.99
CA MET A 126 13.44 -16.80 -10.54
C MET A 126 13.29 -18.32 -10.49
N GLN A 127 13.72 -19.03 -11.54
CA GLN A 127 13.69 -20.49 -11.57
C GLN A 127 14.54 -21.09 -10.47
N LYS A 128 15.77 -20.58 -10.27
CA LYS A 128 16.69 -21.10 -9.23
C LYS A 128 16.18 -20.90 -7.80
N ASN A 129 15.51 -19.80 -7.50
CA ASN A 129 15.16 -19.43 -6.12
C ASN A 129 13.70 -19.72 -5.75
N PHE A 130 12.80 -19.77 -6.73
CA PHE A 130 11.35 -19.84 -6.51
C PHE A 130 10.63 -20.86 -7.39
N ASP A 131 11.34 -21.51 -8.33
CA ASP A 131 10.77 -22.45 -9.31
C ASP A 131 9.59 -21.86 -10.11
N LYS A 132 9.73 -20.59 -10.53
CA LYS A 132 8.69 -19.84 -11.25
C LYS A 132 9.26 -19.22 -12.51
N ILE A 133 8.46 -19.22 -13.59
CA ILE A 133 8.90 -18.75 -14.91
C ILE A 133 8.45 -17.32 -15.22
N SER A 134 7.68 -16.69 -14.34
CA SER A 134 7.05 -15.39 -14.58
C SER A 134 6.96 -14.57 -13.28
N LEU A 135 7.20 -13.27 -13.40
CA LEU A 135 7.04 -12.30 -12.30
C LEU A 135 5.60 -12.27 -11.77
N GLU A 136 4.62 -12.52 -12.63
CA GLU A 136 3.20 -12.58 -12.30
C GLU A 136 2.87 -13.73 -11.36
N TRP A 137 3.71 -14.77 -11.27
CA TRP A 137 3.52 -15.91 -10.37
C TRP A 137 4.23 -15.74 -9.02
N LEU A 138 5.04 -14.69 -8.89
CA LEU A 138 5.70 -14.38 -7.63
C LEU A 138 4.73 -13.75 -6.62
N ASP A 139 4.89 -14.12 -5.36
CA ASP A 139 4.25 -13.46 -4.23
C ASP A 139 4.99 -12.14 -3.87
N PRO A 140 4.41 -11.30 -3.00
CA PRO A 140 5.03 -10.04 -2.62
C PRO A 140 6.42 -10.16 -1.95
N ASN A 141 6.67 -11.23 -1.19
CA ASN A 141 7.97 -11.45 -0.54
C ASN A 141 9.03 -11.86 -1.56
N GLU A 142 8.68 -12.72 -2.51
CA GLU A 142 9.55 -13.13 -3.61
C GLU A 142 9.90 -11.94 -4.51
N LEU A 143 8.92 -11.09 -4.85
CA LEU A 143 9.16 -9.86 -5.61
C LEU A 143 10.15 -8.92 -4.89
N ARG A 144 10.07 -8.80 -3.56
CA ARG A 144 11.06 -8.04 -2.78
C ARG A 144 12.45 -8.66 -2.85
N LYS A 145 12.57 -9.99 -2.84
CA LYS A 145 13.85 -10.69 -3.01
C LYS A 145 14.47 -10.43 -4.38
N VAL A 146 13.64 -10.40 -5.45
CA VAL A 146 14.08 -10.02 -6.81
C VAL A 146 14.63 -8.60 -6.82
N ILE A 147 13.90 -7.63 -6.25
CA ILE A 147 14.38 -6.23 -6.15
C ILE A 147 15.69 -6.16 -5.37
N GLY A 148 15.77 -6.85 -4.23
CA GLY A 148 16.99 -6.91 -3.42
C GLY A 148 18.19 -7.46 -4.19
N TRP A 149 17.97 -8.50 -5.00
CA TRP A 149 19.00 -9.05 -5.88
C TRP A 149 19.44 -8.04 -6.93
N ILE A 150 18.51 -7.41 -7.66
CA ILE A 150 18.83 -6.38 -8.67
C ILE A 150 19.65 -5.25 -8.03
N ASN A 151 19.27 -4.77 -6.85
CA ASN A 151 19.99 -3.71 -6.16
C ASN A 151 21.40 -4.12 -5.73
N ARG A 152 21.60 -5.36 -5.29
CA ARG A 152 22.95 -5.89 -5.00
C ARG A 152 23.79 -5.98 -6.27
N THR A 153 23.23 -6.46 -7.37
CA THR A 153 23.94 -6.50 -8.66
C THR A 153 24.34 -5.10 -9.12
N ALA A 154 23.45 -4.11 -9.01
CA ALA A 154 23.76 -2.72 -9.33
C ALA A 154 24.93 -2.17 -8.52
N LYS A 155 25.04 -2.56 -7.25
CA LYS A 155 26.18 -2.18 -6.39
C LYS A 155 27.48 -2.77 -6.93
N TYR A 156 27.51 -4.07 -7.23
CA TYR A 156 28.71 -4.74 -7.73
C TYR A 156 29.15 -4.21 -9.09
N GLU A 157 28.23 -3.94 -10.00
CA GLU A 157 28.57 -3.38 -11.32
C GLU A 157 29.13 -1.96 -11.21
N LYS A 158 28.67 -1.15 -10.25
CA LYS A 158 29.27 0.17 -9.96
C LYS A 158 30.68 0.07 -9.38
N GLU A 159 30.95 -0.94 -8.55
CA GLU A 159 32.27 -1.15 -7.95
C GLU A 159 33.32 -1.60 -8.99
N LYS A 160 32.91 -2.31 -10.04
CA LYS A 160 33.80 -2.71 -11.15
C LYS A 160 34.20 -1.56 -12.09
N LEU A 161 33.42 -0.48 -12.11
CA LEU A 161 33.66 0.70 -12.96
C LEU A 161 34.51 1.78 -12.27
N LYS A 162 34.96 1.52 -11.03
CA LYS A 162 35.91 2.35 -10.28
C LYS A 162 37.28 1.72 -10.33
#